data_AF-A0A7V9TH88-F1
#
_entry.id   AF-A0A7V9TH88-F1
#
_cell.length_a   1.000
_cell.length_b   1.000
_cell.length_c   1.000
_cell.angle_alpha   90.00
_cell.angle_beta   90.00
_cell.angle_gamma   90.00
#
_symmetry.space_group_name_H-M   'P 1'
#
loop_
_entity.id
_entity.type
_entity.pdbx_description
1 polymer ?
#
loop_
_entity_poly.entity_id
_entity_poly.type
_entity_poly.pdbx_seq_one_letter_code
_entity_poly.pdbx_strand_id
1 'polypeptide(L)'
;MKEPVYEVFARKTKEEPLRHIGFINALTGDLARVCAWKTYDEQNWFEMCVVPRESILSVNLKEGPYSMTANGSARDVVRGSGAGSYGGDEVVG
;
A
#
# COMPACT_ATOMS: atom_id res chain seq x y z
N MET A 1 21.60 15.15 -9.44
CA MET A 1 20.68 14.21 -10.12
C MET A 1 19.79 13.63 -9.03
N LYS A 2 18.46 13.70 -9.14
CA LYS A 2 17.59 13.00 -8.19
C LYS A 2 17.50 11.55 -8.65
N GLU A 3 17.78 10.60 -7.78
CA GLU A 3 17.53 9.19 -8.02
C GLU A 3 16.07 8.92 -7.65
N PRO A 4 15.15 8.76 -8.62
CA PRO A 4 13.77 8.44 -8.31
C PRO A 4 13.67 7.14 -7.50
N VAL A 5 12.73 7.14 -6.55
CA VAL A 5 12.41 5.98 -5.73
C VAL A 5 11.36 5.15 -6.44
N TYR A 6 11.61 3.85 -6.56
CA TYR A 6 10.70 2.87 -7.12
C TYR A 6 10.30 1.90 -6.02
N GLU A 7 9.00 1.70 -5.85
CA GLU A 7 8.46 0.67 -4.98
C GLU A 7 8.42 -0.65 -5.78
N VAL A 8 8.77 -1.76 -5.11
CA VAL A 8 8.86 -3.10 -5.68
C VAL A 8 7.75 -3.96 -5.10
N PHE A 9 6.98 -4.57 -5.98
CA PHE A 9 5.91 -5.48 -5.65
C PHE A 9 6.20 -6.86 -6.23
N ALA A 10 6.00 -7.91 -5.45
CA ALA A 10 6.19 -9.27 -5.92
C ALA A 10 5.14 -10.23 -5.35
N ARG A 11 4.93 -11.33 -6.06
CA ARG A 11 4.10 -12.46 -5.62
C ARG A 11 4.76 -13.78 -5.99
N LYS A 12 4.61 -14.80 -5.13
CA LYS A 12 5.19 -16.14 -5.34
C LYS A 12 4.25 -17.05 -6.12
N THR A 13 2.95 -16.82 -6.02
CA THR A 13 1.93 -17.58 -6.72
C THR A 13 0.91 -16.64 -7.36
N LYS A 14 0.18 -17.12 -8.38
CA LYS A 14 -0.87 -16.35 -9.06
C LYS A 14 -2.05 -16.03 -8.13
N GLU A 15 -2.29 -16.90 -7.16
CA GLU A 15 -3.38 -16.81 -6.18
C GLU A 15 -3.08 -15.81 -5.06
N GLU A 16 -1.81 -15.49 -4.82
CA GLU A 16 -1.42 -14.47 -3.86
C GLU A 16 -1.56 -13.06 -4.42
N PRO A 17 -2.00 -12.09 -3.60
CA PRO A 17 -2.00 -10.69 -3.98
C PRO A 17 -0.56 -10.20 -4.20
N LEU A 18 -0.36 -9.22 -5.09
CA LEU A 18 0.92 -8.52 -5.15
C LEU A 18 1.19 -7.84 -3.81
N ARG A 19 2.29 -8.22 -3.17
CA ARG A 19 2.72 -7.63 -1.91
C ARG A 19 3.86 -6.67 -2.16
N HIS A 20 3.84 -5.57 -1.43
CA HIS A 20 4.97 -4.65 -1.38
C HIS A 20 6.12 -5.34 -0.64
N ILE A 21 7.26 -5.49 -1.31
CA ILE A 21 8.44 -6.19 -0.74
C ILE A 21 9.56 -5.22 -0.35
N GLY A 22 9.59 -4.01 -0.91
CA GLY A 22 10.61 -3.02 -0.61
C GLY A 22 10.68 -1.93 -1.66
N PHE A 23 11.64 -1.03 -1.51
CA PHE A 23 11.89 0.09 -2.41
C PHE A 23 13.34 0.10 -2.88
N ILE A 24 13.57 0.67 -4.05
CA ILE A 24 14.91 0.87 -4.62
C ILE A 24 15.04 2.27 -5.18
N ASN A 25 16.27 2.79 -5.16
CA ASN A 25 16.60 4.06 -5.77
C ASN A 25 17.29 3.76 -7.10
N ALA A 26 16.76 4.29 -8.20
CA ALA A 26 17.30 4.04 -9.52
C ALA A 26 17.18 5.29 -10.39
N LEU A 27 18.12 5.47 -11.32
CA LEU A 27 18.10 6.62 -12.23
C LEU A 27 17.02 6.51 -13.31
N THR A 28 16.68 5.28 -13.71
CA THR A 28 15.74 4.97 -14.81
C THR A 28 14.95 3.71 -14.48
N GLY A 29 13.74 3.57 -15.04
CA GLY A 29 12.90 2.38 -14.86
C GLY A 29 13.55 1.07 -15.29
N ASP A 30 14.39 1.08 -16.34
CA ASP A 30 15.14 -0.11 -16.77
C ASP A 30 16.19 -0.53 -15.73
N LEU A 31 16.89 0.44 -15.15
CA LEU A 31 17.85 0.20 -14.07
C LEU A 31 17.12 -0.33 -12.82
N ALA A 32 15.93 0.23 -12.54
CA ALA A 32 15.08 -0.22 -11.44
C ALA A 32 14.69 -1.70 -11.60
N ARG A 33 14.28 -2.12 -12.80
CA ARG A 33 13.94 -3.53 -13.09
C ARG A 33 15.13 -4.46 -12.86
N VAL A 34 16.31 -4.11 -13.36
CA VAL A 34 17.51 -4.94 -13.21
C VAL A 34 17.96 -5.01 -11.76
N CYS A 35 17.92 -3.89 -11.02
CA CYS A 35 18.24 -3.86 -9.59
C CYS A 35 17.26 -4.69 -8.76
N ALA A 36 15.96 -4.56 -9.01
CA ALA A 36 14.93 -5.34 -8.34
C ALA A 36 15.12 -6.84 -8.61
N TRP A 37 15.31 -7.20 -9.88
CA TRP A 37 15.59 -8.58 -10.26
C TRP A 37 16.85 -9.10 -9.54
N LYS A 38 17.98 -8.42 -9.66
CA LYS A 38 19.25 -8.85 -9.03
C LYS A 38 19.18 -8.98 -7.50
N THR A 39 18.34 -8.17 -6.85
CA THR A 39 18.21 -8.17 -5.38
C THR A 39 17.25 -9.25 -4.88
N TYR A 40 16.23 -9.59 -5.68
CA TYR A 40 15.13 -10.43 -5.23
C TYR A 40 14.94 -11.73 -6.02
N ASP A 41 15.71 -11.99 -7.08
CA ASP A 41 15.61 -13.20 -7.95
C ASP A 41 15.69 -14.52 -7.17
N GLU A 42 16.34 -14.54 -6.01
CA GLU A 42 16.55 -15.74 -5.18
C GLU A 42 15.27 -16.39 -4.62
N GLN A 43 14.12 -15.72 -4.69
CA GLN A 43 12.85 -16.19 -4.07
C GLN A 43 11.83 -16.80 -5.06
N ASN A 44 12.21 -17.05 -6.32
CA ASN A 44 11.36 -17.69 -7.34
C ASN A 44 9.98 -17.01 -7.49
N TRP A 45 9.99 -15.68 -7.64
CA TRP A 45 8.78 -14.89 -7.77
C TRP A 45 8.06 -15.20 -9.09
N PHE A 46 6.75 -15.43 -9.02
CA PHE A 46 5.91 -15.63 -10.19
C PHE A 46 5.79 -14.34 -11.01
N GLU A 47 5.68 -13.20 -10.32
CA GLU A 47 5.61 -11.90 -10.96
C GLU A 47 6.25 -10.84 -10.06
N MET A 48 7.00 -9.93 -10.70
CA MET A 48 7.66 -8.81 -10.05
C MET A 48 7.41 -7.53 -10.85
N CYS A 49 6.89 -6.52 -10.18
CA CYS A 49 6.55 -5.23 -10.75
C CYS A 49 7.27 -4.12 -9.99
N VAL A 50 7.81 -3.15 -10.74
CA VAL A 50 8.44 -1.95 -10.19
C VAL A 50 7.64 -0.74 -10.61
N VAL A 51 7.29 0.11 -9.66
CA VAL A 51 6.45 1.29 -9.88
C VAL A 51 7.15 2.52 -9.31
N PRO A 52 7.33 3.59 -10.08
CA PRO A 52 7.90 4.83 -9.56
C PRO A 52 6.96 5.42 -8.49
N ARG A 53 7.52 5.84 -7.36
CA ARG A 53 6.76 6.35 -6.21
C ARG A 53 5.90 7.57 -6.56
N GLU A 54 6.33 8.38 -7.52
CA GLU A 54 5.55 9.50 -8.07
C GLU A 54 4.25 9.09 -8.77
N SER A 55 4.16 7.86 -9.29
CA SER A 55 2.94 7.32 -9.90
C SER A 55 1.97 6.72 -8.88
N ILE A 56 2.36 6.63 -7.59
CA ILE A 56 1.51 6.10 -6.53
C ILE A 56 0.57 7.21 -6.06
N LEU A 57 -0.65 7.18 -6.59
CA LEU A 57 -1.71 8.10 -6.19
C LEU A 57 -2.34 7.61 -4.88
N SER A 58 -2.15 8.36 -3.80
CA SER A 58 -2.79 8.08 -2.52
C SER A 58 -4.26 8.49 -2.56
N VAL A 59 -5.17 7.52 -2.50
CA VAL A 59 -6.62 7.76 -2.60
C VAL A 59 -7.22 8.30 -1.29
N ASN A 60 -6.61 8.02 -0.14
CA ASN A 60 -7.17 8.34 1.18
C ASN A 60 -6.38 9.40 1.98
N LEU A 61 -5.51 10.20 1.35
CA LEU A 61 -4.65 11.13 2.10
C LEU A 61 -5.31 12.46 2.50
N LYS A 62 -6.64 12.56 2.44
CA LYS A 62 -7.43 13.62 3.09
C LYS A 62 -8.71 13.00 3.63
N GLU A 63 -8.78 12.80 4.95
CA GLU A 63 -10.02 12.59 5.70
C GLU A 63 -10.89 11.42 5.22
N GLY A 64 -10.37 10.18 5.31
CA GLY A 64 -11.24 9.02 5.34
C GLY A 64 -12.00 8.95 6.68
N PRO A 65 -13.29 8.54 6.70
CA PRO A 65 -14.08 8.39 7.94
C PRO A 65 -13.53 7.33 8.91
N TYR A 66 -12.50 6.57 8.50
CA TYR A 66 -11.76 5.61 9.30
C TYR A 66 -10.50 6.19 9.96
N SER A 67 -10.17 7.46 9.72
CA SER A 67 -9.12 8.16 10.47
C SER A 67 -9.68 8.52 11.84
N MET A 68 -9.72 7.55 12.75
CA MET A 68 -10.02 7.79 14.15
C MET A 68 -9.04 8.85 14.65
N THR A 69 -9.58 10.03 14.90
CA THR A 69 -8.83 11.19 15.38
C THR A 69 -8.31 10.87 16.77
N ALA A 70 -7.10 10.31 16.85
CA ALA A 70 -6.31 10.30 18.06
C ALA A 70 -5.73 11.70 18.25
N ASN A 71 -6.59 12.67 18.56
CA ASN A 71 -6.14 13.90 19.19
C ASN A 71 -7.10 14.20 20.34
N GLY A 72 -6.72 13.70 21.52
CA GLY A 72 -7.36 14.05 22.77
C GLY A 72 -7.11 15.52 23.09
N SER A 73 -7.97 16.39 22.56
CA SER A 73 -8.30 17.63 23.22
C SER A 73 -9.66 17.44 23.87
N ALA A 74 -9.62 16.86 25.07
CA ALA A 74 -10.76 16.83 25.96
C ALA A 74 -11.12 18.28 26.30
N ARG A 75 -12.25 18.74 25.74
CA ARG A 75 -13.22 19.73 26.25
C ARG A 75 -13.85 20.44 25.06
N ASP A 76 -14.94 19.90 24.54
CA ASP A 76 -16.25 20.55 24.63
C ASP A 76 -17.30 19.87 23.71
N VAL A 77 -18.48 19.71 24.30
CA VAL A 77 -19.82 19.78 23.67
C VAL A 77 -20.35 18.58 22.87
N VAL A 78 -21.22 17.88 23.60
CA VAL A 78 -22.45 17.16 23.20
C VAL A 78 -23.02 17.42 21.80
N ARG A 79 -23.39 16.31 21.13
CA ARG A 79 -24.41 16.05 20.08
C ARG A 79 -23.78 15.06 19.09
N GLY A 80 -24.34 13.94 18.67
CA GLY A 80 -25.63 13.29 18.83
C GLY A 80 -25.66 12.21 17.73
N SER A 81 -26.04 10.99 18.09
CA SER A 81 -26.66 9.93 17.28
C SER A 81 -26.34 9.79 15.77
N GLY A 82 -25.90 8.59 15.37
CA GLY A 82 -26.53 7.91 14.22
C GLY A 82 -25.64 7.30 13.15
N ALA A 83 -25.78 5.96 13.04
CA ALA A 83 -25.74 5.13 11.84
C ALA A 83 -24.38 4.74 11.21
N GLY A 84 -24.13 3.43 11.26
CA GLY A 84 -23.11 2.76 10.43
C GLY A 84 -22.79 1.32 10.86
N SER A 85 -23.80 0.50 11.18
CA SER A 85 -23.63 -0.94 11.37
C SER A 85 -23.19 -1.58 10.05
N TYR A 86 -21.98 -2.13 9.98
CA TYR A 86 -21.63 -3.10 8.94
C TYR A 86 -22.07 -4.48 9.43
N GLY A 87 -23.14 -5.01 8.82
CA GLY A 87 -23.59 -6.37 9.04
C GLY A 87 -22.58 -7.34 8.45
N GLY A 88 -21.90 -8.10 9.31
CA GLY A 88 -21.27 -9.35 8.92
C GLY A 88 -22.34 -10.43 8.99
N ASP A 89 -22.86 -10.83 7.83
CA ASP A 89 -23.66 -12.05 7.72
C ASP A 89 -22.68 -13.22 7.51
N GLU A 90 -22.51 -14.02 8.55
CA GLU A 90 -21.85 -15.31 8.49
C GLU A 90 -22.71 -16.28 7.66
N VAL A 91 -22.25 -16.63 6.46
CA VAL A 91 -22.83 -17.77 5.73
C VAL A 91 -22.05 -19.04 6.07
N VAL A 92 -22.57 -19.76 7.06
CA VAL A 92 -22.24 -21.17 7.31
C VAL A 92 -23.13 -22.04 6.43
N GLY A 93 -22.52 -23.02 5.76
CA GLY A 93 -23.19 -24.06 4.98
C GLY A 93 -22.22 -25.18 4.67
#